data_AF-A0A960TZY5-F1
#
_entry.id   AF-A0A960TZY5-F1
#
_cell.length_a   1.000
_cell.length_b   1.000
_cell.length_c   1.000
_cell.angle_alpha   90.00
_cell.angle_beta   90.00
_cell.angle_gamma   90.00
#
_symmetry.space_group_name_H-M   'P 1'
#
loop_
_entity.id
_entity.type
_entity.pdbx_description
1 polymer ?
#
loop_
_entity_poly.entity_id
_entity_poly.type
_entity_poly.pdbx_seq_one_letter_code
_entity_poly.pdbx_strand_id
1 'polypeptide(L)'
;LLKRKQNPARTSLNSLAKSTKGFSGAEIEQALADALYEAFYAGKDLDIMDIYRITGRMVPLSVTMKEQITKIKRWADNRAVKANAE
;
A
#
# COMPACT_ATOMS: atom_id res chain seq x y z
N LEU A 1 -10.90 6.47 1.85
CA LEU A 1 -11.84 6.10 0.77
C LEU A 1 -13.24 6.71 1.01
N LEU A 2 -13.90 6.41 2.12
CA LEU A 2 -15.21 7.03 2.48
C LEU A 2 -15.20 8.56 2.64
N LYS A 3 -14.15 9.15 3.21
CA LYS A 3 -13.99 10.62 3.32
C LYS A 3 -13.88 11.34 1.96
N ARG A 4 -13.65 10.61 0.86
CA ARG A 4 -13.45 11.18 -0.49
C ARG A 4 -14.57 10.79 -1.47
N LYS A 5 -15.75 10.38 -0.98
CA LYS A 5 -16.92 9.94 -1.78
C LYS A 5 -16.66 8.79 -2.77
N GLN A 6 -15.52 8.12 -2.65
CA GLN A 6 -15.18 6.97 -3.46
C GLN A 6 -15.71 5.71 -2.75
N ASN A 7 -16.72 5.07 -3.34
CA ASN A 7 -17.35 3.87 -2.79
C ASN A 7 -16.90 2.62 -3.60
N PRO A 8 -15.70 2.07 -3.33
CA PRO A 8 -15.26 0.85 -3.98
C PRO A 8 -16.11 -0.32 -3.46
N ALA A 9 -16.61 -1.15 -4.38
CA ALA A 9 -17.29 -2.39 -4.01
C ALA A 9 -16.38 -3.27 -3.14
N ARG A 10 -16.97 -4.00 -2.17
CA ARG A 10 -16.22 -4.91 -1.28
C ARG A 10 -15.36 -5.93 -2.06
N THR A 11 -15.85 -6.39 -3.20
CA THR A 11 -15.12 -7.28 -4.12
C THR A 11 -13.87 -6.62 -4.70
N SER A 12 -13.95 -5.33 -5.06
CA SER A 12 -12.80 -4.58 -5.58
C SER A 12 -11.73 -4.33 -4.51
N LEU A 13 -12.13 -4.09 -3.26
CA LEU A 13 -11.19 -3.94 -2.14
C LEU A 13 -10.42 -5.23 -1.83
N ASN A 14 -11.10 -6.39 -1.88
CA ASN A 14 -10.44 -7.68 -1.65
C ASN A 14 -9.39 -7.97 -2.72
N SER A 15 -9.68 -7.67 -3.98
CA SER A 15 -8.72 -7.85 -5.06
C SER A 15 -7.53 -6.89 -4.94
N LEU A 16 -7.78 -5.65 -4.50
CA LEU A 16 -6.72 -4.66 -4.28
C LEU A 16 -5.78 -5.08 -3.13
N ALA A 17 -6.35 -5.60 -2.05
CA ALA A 17 -5.59 -6.15 -0.93
C ALA A 17 -4.70 -7.33 -1.33
N LYS A 18 -5.14 -8.15 -2.30
CA LYS A 18 -4.31 -9.22 -2.86
C LYS A 18 -3.16 -8.66 -3.68
N SER A 19 -3.39 -7.63 -4.49
CA SER A 19 -2.33 -7.01 -5.30
C SER A 19 -1.30 -6.24 -4.48
N THR A 20 -1.68 -5.68 -3.34
CA THR A 20 -0.77 -4.95 -2.45
C THR A 20 -0.15 -5.85 -1.37
N LYS A 21 -0.20 -7.18 -1.53
CA LYS A 21 0.41 -8.10 -0.58
C LYS A 21 1.92 -7.86 -0.51
N GLY A 22 2.40 -7.49 0.67
CA GLY A 22 3.81 -7.14 0.92
C GLY A 22 4.10 -5.65 0.88
N PHE A 23 3.14 -4.80 0.50
CA PHE A 23 3.27 -3.35 0.67
C PHE A 23 3.13 -3.01 2.15
N SER A 24 3.92 -2.05 2.61
CA SER A 24 3.72 -1.38 3.90
C SER A 24 2.55 -0.37 3.81
N GLY A 25 2.03 0.05 4.96
CA GLY A 25 0.97 1.06 5.01
C GLY A 25 1.36 2.36 4.30
N ALA A 26 2.62 2.77 4.41
CA ALA A 26 3.16 3.95 3.73
C ALA A 26 3.17 3.78 2.20
N GLU A 27 3.49 2.60 1.69
CA GLU A 27 3.50 2.34 0.25
C GLU A 27 2.09 2.27 -0.33
N ILE A 28 1.12 1.74 0.42
CA ILE A 28 -0.29 1.76 0.02
C ILE A 28 -0.79 3.21 -0.06
N GLU A 29 -0.41 4.05 0.89
CA GLU A 29 -0.75 5.47 0.87
C GLU A 29 -0.12 6.20 -0.31
N GLN A 30 1.16 5.94 -0.58
CA GLN A 30 1.86 6.51 -1.73
C GLN A 30 1.20 6.08 -3.05
N ALA A 31 0.89 4.79 -3.22
CA ALA A 31 0.21 4.29 -4.40
C ALA A 31 -1.14 4.98 -4.65
N LEU A 32 -1.88 5.26 -3.57
CA LEU A 32 -3.15 5.98 -3.64
C LEU A 32 -2.94 7.46 -4.00
N ALA A 33 -1.92 8.11 -3.43
CA ALA A 33 -1.59 9.51 -3.71
C ALA A 33 -1.20 9.69 -5.18
N ASP A 34 -0.34 8.82 -5.71
CA ASP A 34 0.09 8.85 -7.10
C ASP A 34 -1.11 8.60 -8.05
N ALA A 35 -2.01 7.69 -7.69
CA ALA A 35 -3.17 7.35 -8.54
C ALA A 35 -4.15 8.52 -8.60
N LEU A 36 -4.32 9.23 -7.49
CA LEU A 36 -5.11 10.45 -7.44
C LEU A 36 -4.48 11.57 -8.26
N TYR A 37 -3.16 11.69 -8.23
CA TYR A 37 -2.44 12.70 -9.00
C TYR A 37 -2.60 12.46 -10.50
N GLU A 38 -2.44 11.23 -10.97
CA GLU A 38 -2.62 10.88 -12.39
C GLU A 38 -4.09 11.04 -12.83
N ALA A 39 -5.06 10.65 -12.01
CA ALA A 39 -6.48 10.84 -12.31
C ALA A 39 -6.84 12.33 -12.43
N PHE A 40 -6.35 13.15 -11.48
CA PHE A 40 -6.52 14.59 -11.50
C PHE A 40 -5.89 15.23 -12.75
N TYR A 41 -4.67 14.84 -13.11
CA TYR A 41 -4.00 15.35 -14.31
C TYR A 41 -4.74 14.96 -15.60
N ALA A 42 -5.34 13.76 -15.62
CA ALA A 42 -6.16 13.28 -16.73
C ALA A 42 -7.59 13.85 -16.75
N GLY A 43 -7.95 14.72 -15.80
CA GLY A 43 -9.28 15.33 -15.71
C GLY A 43 -10.41 14.33 -15.48
N LYS A 44 -10.11 13.16 -14.92
CA LYS A 44 -11.06 12.08 -14.67
C LYS A 44 -11.15 11.75 -13.19
N ASP A 45 -12.23 11.08 -12.81
CA ASP A 45 -12.31 10.49 -11.49
C ASP A 45 -11.33 9.32 -11.35
N LEU A 46 -10.83 9.13 -10.13
CA LEU A 46 -9.97 8.00 -9.80
C LEU A 46 -10.74 6.69 -10.01
N ASP A 47 -10.19 5.82 -10.85
CA ASP A 47 -10.66 4.45 -11.02
C ASP A 47 -9.73 3.47 -10.27
N ILE A 48 -10.30 2.35 -9.83
CA ILE A 48 -9.57 1.22 -9.26
C ILE A 48 -8.50 0.71 -10.22
N MET A 49 -8.73 0.77 -11.53
CA MET A 49 -7.74 0.38 -12.54
C MET A 49 -6.48 1.26 -12.52
N ASP A 50 -6.60 2.54 -12.14
CA ASP A 50 -5.43 3.42 -11.98
C ASP A 50 -4.58 2.97 -10.79
N ILE A 51 -5.22 2.57 -9.69
CA ILE A 51 -4.53 2.05 -8.52
C ILE A 51 -3.81 0.74 -8.86
N TYR A 52 -4.44 -0.16 -9.64
CA TYR A 52 -3.77 -1.37 -10.12
C TYR A 52 -2.55 -1.08 -11.00
N ARG A 53 -2.66 -0.10 -11.90
CA ARG A 53 -1.54 0.28 -12.77
C ARG A 53 -0.36 0.82 -11.97
N ILE A 54 -0.61 1.62 -10.94
CA ILE A 54 0.46 2.16 -10.10
C ILE A 54 1.06 1.07 -9.22
N THR A 55 0.24 0.29 -8.52
CA THR A 55 0.72 -0.80 -7.68
C THR A 55 1.52 -1.84 -8.47
N GLY A 56 1.16 -2.10 -9.73
CA GLY A 56 1.94 -2.98 -10.63
C GLY A 56 3.27 -2.39 -11.10
N ARG A 57 3.46 -1.07 -11.03
CA ARG A 57 4.73 -0.38 -11.36
C ARG A 57 5.63 -0.20 -10.15
N MET A 58 5.09 -0.31 -8.94
CA MET A 58 5.84 -0.16 -7.70
C MET A 58 6.53 -1.47 -7.34
N VAL A 59 7.81 -1.38 -6.99
CA VAL A 59 8.53 -2.49 -6.35
C VAL A 59 8.46 -2.30 -4.84
N PRO A 60 7.87 -3.23 -4.08
CA PRO A 60 7.70 -3.04 -2.65
C PRO A 60 9.05 -2.94 -1.92
N LEU A 61 9.15 -2.04 -0.95
CA LEU A 61 10.25 -1.89 0.00
C LEU A 61 10.48 -3.19 0.77
N SER A 62 9.43 -3.97 1.03
CA SER A 62 9.58 -5.30 1.63
C SER A 62 10.41 -6.27 0.79
N VAL A 63 10.49 -6.04 -0.52
CA VAL A 63 11.28 -6.82 -1.48
C VAL A 63 12.66 -6.20 -1.63
N THR A 64 12.76 -4.89 -1.90
CA THR A 64 14.05 -4.21 -2.16
C THR A 64 14.90 -4.04 -0.91
N MET A 65 14.28 -3.86 0.26
CA MET A 65 14.95 -3.60 1.54
C MET A 65 14.80 -4.77 2.51
N LYS A 66 14.50 -5.97 2.01
CA LYS A 66 14.22 -7.18 2.82
C LYS A 66 15.27 -7.44 3.90
N GLU A 67 16.55 -7.30 3.57
CA GLU A 67 17.67 -7.54 4.48
C GLU A 67 17.72 -6.49 5.59
N GLN A 68 17.52 -5.22 5.25
CA GLN A 68 17.50 -4.12 6.20
C GLN A 68 16.30 -4.23 7.14
N ILE A 69 15.12 -4.56 6.61
CA ILE A 69 13.92 -4.81 7.40
C ILE A 69 14.14 -5.98 8.36
N THR A 70 14.78 -7.06 7.90
CA THR A 70 15.12 -8.21 8.74
C THR A 70 16.09 -7.81 9.85
N LYS A 71 17.08 -6.96 9.55
CA LYS A 71 18.04 -6.44 10.53
C LYS A 71 17.34 -5.60 11.61
N ILE A 72 16.42 -4.72 11.21
CA ILE A 72 15.63 -3.90 12.13
C ILE A 72 14.71 -4.77 12.98
N LYS A 73 14.03 -5.76 12.39
CA LYS A 73 13.19 -6.72 13.13
C LYS A 73 13.99 -7.50 14.18
N ARG A 74 15.16 -8.04 13.81
CA ARG A 74 16.05 -8.72 14.77
C ARG A 74 16.55 -7.80 15.88
N TRP A 75 16.84 -6.54 15.57
CA TRP A 75 17.19 -5.55 16.59
C TRP A 75 16.02 -5.30 17.55
N ALA A 76 14.80 -5.16 17.01
CA ALA A 76 13.59 -4.91 17.77
C ALA A 76 13.22 -6.11 18.67
N ASP A 77 13.43 -7.35 18.23
CA ASP A 77 13.12 -8.56 19.01
C ASP A 77 13.78 -8.57 20.40
N ASN A 78 14.99 -8.00 20.53
CA ASN A 78 15.73 -7.98 21.78
C ASN A 78 15.68 -6.63 22.53
N ARG A 79 15.06 -5.58 21.95
CA ARG A 79 15.14 -4.21 22.49
C ARG A 79 13.84 -3.39 22.43
N ALA A 80 12.80 -3.88 21.78
CA ALA A 80 11.50 -3.23 21.70
C ALA A 80 10.43 -4.07 22.41
N VAL A 81 9.49 -3.40 23.08
CA VAL A 81 8.30 -4.06 23.63
C VAL A 81 7.34 -4.37 22.48
N LYS A 82 6.96 -5.64 22.32
CA LYS A 82 5.99 -6.05 21.30
C LYS A 82 4.63 -5.39 21.59
N ALA A 83 4.04 -4.74 20.59
CA ALA A 83 2.74 -4.07 20.72
C ALA A 83 1.57 -5.07 20.88
N ASN A 84 1.82 -6.33 20.56
CA ASN A 84 0.87 -7.43 20.64
C ASN A 84 1.67 -8.71 20.95
N ALA A 85 1.32 -9.36 22.05
CA ALA A 85 1.76 -10.70 22.36
C ALA A 85 0.75 -11.66 21.72
N GLU A 86 1.15 -12.30 20.64
CA GLU A 86 0.54 -13.54 20.19
C GLU A 86 1.55 -14.67 20.43
#